data_AF-A0AAD8PFV2-F1
#
_entry.id   AF-A0AAD8PFV2-F1
#
_cell.length_a   1.000
_cell.length_b   1.000
_cell.length_c   1.000
_cell.angle_alpha   90.00
_cell.angle_beta   90.00
_cell.angle_gamma   90.00
#
_symmetry.space_group_name_H-M   'P 1'
#
loop_
_entity.id
_entity.type
_entity.pdbx_description
1 polymer ?
#
loop_
_entity_poly.entity_id
_entity_poly.type
_entity_poly.pdbx_seq_one_letter_code
_entity_poly.pdbx_strand_id
1 'polypeptide(L)'
;MGWHIQRYIAKAGRAINPLVWRRAWQNTEGKQFHEVAGSLAVDLNNEFAKIGRVSQYRYWWWANPLGAGLVCYGIYKCWYMSYVAHKQAAVAQIVAGAYGQGGQWLNPVPK
;
A
#
# COMPACT_ATOMS: atom_id res chain seq x y z
N MET A 1 2.31 -14.07 -15.66
CA MET A 1 1.58 -13.61 -14.46
C MET A 1 2.56 -13.12 -13.40
N GLY A 2 2.95 -11.83 -13.43
CA GLY A 2 4.06 -11.18 -12.69
C GLY A 2 4.04 -11.21 -11.16
N TRP A 3 4.48 -10.11 -10.52
CA TRP A 3 4.39 -9.89 -9.06
C TRP A 3 2.94 -9.82 -8.53
N HIS A 4 1.99 -10.46 -9.21
CA HIS A 4 0.61 -10.68 -8.78
C HIS A 4 -0.16 -9.41 -8.36
N ILE A 5 0.18 -8.24 -8.91
CA ILE A 5 -0.47 -6.95 -8.60
C ILE A 5 -2.01 -7.05 -8.69
N GLN A 6 -2.54 -7.72 -9.71
CA GLN A 6 -3.98 -7.97 -9.84
C GLN A 6 -4.57 -8.79 -8.69
N ARG A 7 -3.83 -9.78 -8.15
CA ARG A 7 -4.28 -10.56 -6.98
C ARG A 7 -4.29 -9.71 -5.73
N TYR A 8 -3.34 -8.77 -5.58
CA TYR A 8 -3.35 -7.81 -4.46
C TYR A 8 -4.56 -6.88 -4.52
N ILE A 9 -4.92 -6.38 -5.71
CA ILE A 9 -6.16 -5.59 -5.90
C ILE A 9 -7.40 -6.43 -5.56
N ALA A 10 -7.48 -7.67 -6.04
CA ALA A 10 -8.57 -8.59 -5.70
C ALA A 10 -8.60 -8.95 -4.19
N LYS A 11 -7.44 -9.01 -3.53
CA LYS A 11 -7.34 -9.21 -2.07
C LYS A 11 -7.88 -7.98 -1.34
N ALA A 12 -7.52 -6.77 -1.77
CA ALA A 12 -8.07 -5.52 -1.23
C ALA A 12 -9.58 -5.41 -1.42
N GLY A 13 -10.10 -5.74 -2.62
CA GLY A 13 -11.54 -5.76 -2.89
C GLY A 13 -12.31 -6.77 -2.02
N ARG A 14 -11.71 -7.94 -1.75
CA ARG A 14 -12.28 -8.89 -0.77
C ARG A 14 -12.19 -8.38 0.66
N ALA A 15 -11.11 -7.67 1.01
CA ALA A 15 -10.89 -7.15 2.36
C ALA A 15 -11.88 -6.05 2.76
N ILE A 16 -12.43 -5.28 1.81
CA ILE A 16 -13.47 -4.28 2.10
C ILE A 16 -14.89 -4.88 2.10
N ASN A 17 -15.06 -6.15 1.72
CA ASN A 17 -16.37 -6.80 1.66
C ASN A 17 -16.84 -7.28 3.05
N PRO A 18 -17.98 -6.81 3.58
CA PRO A 18 -18.48 -7.20 4.89
C PRO A 18 -18.72 -8.71 5.07
N LEU A 19 -19.06 -9.43 4.00
CA LEU A 19 -19.23 -10.89 4.05
C LEU A 19 -17.92 -11.60 4.39
N VAL A 20 -16.79 -11.03 3.96
CA VAL A 20 -15.46 -11.57 4.29
C VAL A 20 -15.12 -11.29 5.74
N TRP A 21 -15.58 -10.19 6.33
CA TRP A 21 -15.35 -9.88 7.74
C TRP A 21 -16.00 -10.90 8.66
N ARG A 22 -17.25 -11.30 8.38
CA ARG A 22 -17.93 -12.36 9.14
C ARG A 22 -17.16 -13.68 9.09
N ARG A 23 -16.66 -14.06 7.92
CA ARG A 23 -15.83 -15.25 7.76
C ARG A 23 -14.50 -15.11 8.50
N ALA A 24 -13.86 -13.95 8.44
CA ALA A 24 -12.62 -13.68 9.16
C ALA A 24 -12.82 -13.75 10.68
N TRP A 25 -13.93 -13.23 11.18
CA TRP A 25 -14.33 -13.35 12.59
C TRP A 25 -14.44 -14.81 13.03
N GLN A 26 -15.23 -15.62 12.30
CA GLN A 26 -15.35 -17.06 12.60
C GLN A 26 -14.01 -17.79 12.49
N ASN A 27 -13.18 -17.44 11.50
CA ASN A 27 -11.87 -18.07 11.30
C ASN A 27 -10.81 -17.65 12.33
N THR A 28 -11.08 -16.61 13.13
CA THR A 28 -10.19 -16.13 14.19
C THR A 28 -10.68 -16.52 15.58
N GLU A 29 -11.84 -17.16 15.68
CA GLU A 29 -12.35 -17.72 16.93
C GLU A 29 -11.36 -18.75 17.49
N GLY A 30 -10.94 -18.55 18.74
CA GLY A 30 -9.96 -19.39 19.42
C GLY A 30 -8.49 -19.19 19.00
N LYS A 31 -8.18 -18.28 18.06
CA LYS A 31 -6.79 -18.00 17.64
C LYS A 31 -6.14 -16.91 18.47
N GLN A 32 -4.84 -17.06 18.68
CA GLN A 32 -4.04 -16.01 19.32
C GLN A 32 -3.45 -15.05 18.28
N PHE A 33 -3.19 -13.81 18.72
CA PHE A 33 -2.61 -12.78 17.85
C PHE A 33 -1.29 -13.22 17.20
N HIS A 34 -0.43 -13.92 17.95
CA HIS A 34 0.88 -14.36 17.45
C HIS A 34 0.77 -15.40 16.32
N GLU A 35 -0.28 -16.23 16.32
CA GLU A 35 -0.55 -17.22 15.25
C GLU A 35 -0.99 -16.50 13.96
N VAL A 36 -1.81 -15.46 14.10
CA VAL A 36 -2.24 -14.61 12.98
C VAL A 36 -1.04 -13.85 12.42
N ALA A 37 -0.24 -13.20 13.26
CA ALA A 37 0.95 -12.48 12.84
C ALA A 37 1.99 -13.40 12.17
N GLY A 38 2.22 -14.59 12.75
CA GLY A 38 3.13 -15.60 12.22
C GLY A 38 2.69 -16.10 10.84
N SER A 39 1.40 -16.42 10.66
CA SER A 39 0.89 -16.83 9.34
C SER A 39 1.03 -15.74 8.28
N LEU A 40 0.79 -14.47 8.63
CA LEU A 40 1.00 -13.33 7.73
C LEU A 40 2.48 -13.15 7.35
N ALA A 41 3.40 -13.32 8.30
CA ALA A 41 4.83 -13.24 8.04
C ALA A 41 5.29 -14.35 7.08
N VAL A 42 4.79 -15.58 7.26
CA VAL A 42 5.08 -16.71 6.35
C VAL A 42 4.54 -16.44 4.95
N ASP A 43 3.30 -15.98 4.83
CA ASP A 43 2.70 -15.62 3.53
C ASP A 43 3.50 -14.55 2.80
N LEU A 44 3.92 -13.51 3.53
CA LEU A 44 4.72 -12.42 2.98
C LEU A 44 6.11 -12.92 2.54
N ASN A 45 6.77 -13.74 3.36
CA ASN A 45 8.06 -14.34 3.02
C ASN A 45 7.96 -15.22 1.77
N ASN A 46 6.87 -16.01 1.65
CA ASN A 46 6.64 -16.86 0.48
C ASN A 46 6.50 -16.05 -0.82
N GLU A 47 5.88 -14.87 -0.77
CA GLU A 47 5.80 -14.00 -1.96
C GLU A 47 7.16 -13.42 -2.34
N PHE A 48 7.96 -12.95 -1.37
CA PHE A 48 9.33 -12.50 -1.65
C PHE A 48 10.24 -13.64 -2.14
N ALA A 49 10.13 -14.83 -1.56
CA ALA A 49 10.89 -16.01 -1.97
C ALA A 49 10.56 -16.41 -3.42
N LYS A 50 9.28 -16.39 -3.81
CA LYS A 50 8.87 -16.61 -5.20
C LYS A 50 9.48 -15.58 -6.14
N ILE A 51 9.46 -14.30 -5.77
CA ILE A 51 10.07 -13.23 -6.57
C ILE A 51 11.57 -13.48 -6.72
N GLY A 52 12.27 -13.75 -5.61
CA GLY A 52 13.71 -13.99 -5.60
C GLY A 52 14.09 -15.18 -6.49
N ARG A 53 13.36 -16.29 -6.39
CA ARG A 53 13.64 -17.49 -7.17
C ARG A 53 13.26 -17.34 -8.65
N VAL A 54 12.06 -16.84 -8.95
CA VAL A 54 11.56 -16.73 -10.34
C VAL A 54 12.35 -15.69 -11.14
N SER A 55 12.84 -14.63 -10.51
CA SER A 55 13.66 -13.61 -11.18
C SER A 55 14.98 -14.15 -11.74
N GLN A 56 15.45 -15.31 -11.30
CA GLN A 56 16.71 -15.90 -11.79
C GLN A 56 16.58 -16.56 -13.17
N TYR A 57 15.40 -17.03 -13.55
CA TYR A 57 15.22 -17.84 -14.77
C TYR A 57 14.01 -17.44 -15.62
N ARG A 58 13.25 -16.40 -15.22
CA ARG A 58 12.06 -15.96 -15.93
C ARG A 58 11.97 -14.44 -16.00
N TYR A 59 11.70 -13.95 -17.20
CA TYR A 59 11.35 -12.56 -17.43
C TYR A 59 9.82 -12.38 -17.49
N TRP A 60 9.38 -11.23 -16.98
CA TRP A 60 7.97 -10.84 -17.00
C TRP A 60 7.67 -9.94 -18.20
N TRP A 61 6.39 -9.75 -18.50
CA TRP A 61 5.94 -8.88 -19.60
C TRP A 61 6.40 -7.43 -19.44
N TRP A 62 6.68 -6.98 -18.22
CA TRP A 62 7.18 -5.65 -17.89
C TRP A 62 8.71 -5.60 -17.72
N ALA A 63 9.43 -6.68 -18.06
CA ALA A 63 10.88 -6.71 -17.97
C ALA A 63 11.51 -5.56 -18.77
N ASN A 64 12.43 -4.85 -18.14
CA ASN A 64 13.07 -3.65 -18.66
C ASN A 64 14.51 -3.56 -18.13
N PRO A 65 15.38 -2.69 -18.68
CA PRO A 65 16.79 -2.58 -18.26
C PRO A 65 16.99 -2.20 -16.78
N LEU A 66 15.99 -1.59 -16.14
CA LEU A 66 15.98 -1.23 -14.72
C LEU A 66 15.40 -2.35 -13.83
N GLY A 67 15.01 -3.47 -14.43
CA GLY A 67 14.48 -4.65 -13.75
C GLY A 67 13.27 -4.35 -12.87
N ALA A 68 13.30 -4.88 -11.65
CA ALA A 68 12.27 -4.67 -10.64
C ALA A 68 12.25 -3.24 -10.08
N GLY A 69 13.32 -2.46 -10.25
CA GLY A 69 13.41 -1.09 -9.74
C GLY A 69 12.29 -0.18 -10.28
N LEU A 70 11.98 -0.30 -11.57
CA LEU A 70 10.90 0.46 -12.19
C LEU A 70 9.51 0.06 -11.63
N VAL A 71 9.32 -1.21 -11.32
CA VAL A 71 8.06 -1.70 -10.71
C VAL A 71 7.90 -1.17 -9.30
N CYS A 72 8.96 -1.26 -8.47
CA CYS A 72 8.94 -0.72 -7.12
C CYS A 72 8.70 0.80 -7.12
N TYR A 73 9.36 1.53 -8.02
CA TYR A 73 9.14 2.97 -8.19
C TYR A 73 7.70 3.28 -8.61
N GLY A 74 7.13 2.52 -9.55
CA GLY A 74 5.74 2.67 -9.97
C GLY A 74 4.76 2.45 -8.81
N ILE A 75 4.96 1.40 -8.00
CA ILE A 75 4.14 1.14 -6.80
C ILE A 75 4.23 2.31 -5.81
N TYR A 76 5.44 2.77 -5.51
CA TYR A 76 5.66 3.93 -4.65
C TYR A 76 4.94 5.18 -5.19
N LYS A 77 5.07 5.46 -6.49
CA LYS A 77 4.46 6.65 -7.10
C LYS A 77 2.93 6.57 -7.08
N CYS A 78 2.35 5.40 -7.33
CA CYS A 78 0.92 5.16 -7.21
C CYS A 78 0.42 5.40 -5.77
N TRP A 79 1.14 4.89 -4.76
CA TRP A 79 0.82 5.15 -3.35
C TRP A 79 0.89 6.64 -3.03
N TYR A 80 1.96 7.33 -3.45
CA TYR A 80 2.14 8.75 -3.22
C TYR A 80 0.98 9.57 -3.82
N MET A 81 0.64 9.33 -5.09
CA MET A 81 -0.40 10.09 -5.78
C MET A 81 -1.80 9.81 -5.23
N SER A 82 -2.10 8.56 -4.88
CA SER A 82 -3.43 8.17 -4.38
C SER A 82 -3.68 8.60 -2.94
N TYR A 83 -2.65 8.56 -2.09
CA TYR A 83 -2.80 8.83 -0.66
C TYR A 83 -2.20 10.17 -0.25
N VAL A 84 -0.90 10.37 -0.48
CA VAL A 84 -0.16 11.54 0.05
C VAL A 84 -0.59 12.83 -0.65
N ALA A 85 -0.67 12.82 -1.98
CA ALA A 85 -1.10 14.00 -2.74
C ALA A 85 -2.56 14.36 -2.43
N HIS A 86 -3.44 13.36 -2.28
CA HIS A 86 -4.83 13.59 -1.86
C HIS A 86 -4.90 14.21 -0.46
N LYS A 87 -4.10 13.71 0.49
CA LYS A 87 -3.98 14.29 1.83
C LYS A 87 -3.47 15.73 1.78
N GLN A 88 -2.46 16.03 0.96
CA GLN A 88 -1.94 17.40 0.79
C GLN A 88 -3.00 18.36 0.24
N ALA A 89 -3.82 17.91 -0.72
CA ALA A 89 -4.91 18.72 -1.26
C ALA A 89 -5.97 19.04 -0.19
N ALA A 90 -6.36 18.05 0.62
CA ALA A 90 -7.29 18.26 1.73
C ALA A 90 -6.72 19.25 2.77
N VAL A 91 -5.45 19.11 3.13
CA VAL A 91 -4.77 20.04 4.05
C VAL A 91 -4.70 21.45 3.46
N ALA A 92 -4.43 21.60 2.16
CA ALA A 92 -4.40 22.90 1.52
C ALA A 92 -5.75 23.61 1.61
N GLN A 93 -6.87 22.89 1.41
CA GLN A 93 -8.21 23.44 1.58
C GLN A 93 -8.50 23.85 3.02
N ILE A 94 -8.10 23.02 4.00
CA ILE A 94 -8.26 23.33 5.44
C ILE A 94 -7.49 24.60 5.80
N VAL A 95 -6.22 24.69 5.38
CA VAL A 95 -5.39 25.85 5.70
C VAL A 95 -5.90 27.11 5.02
N ALA A 96 -6.28 27.02 3.74
CA ALA A 96 -6.86 28.15 3.02
C ALA A 96 -8.17 28.64 3.68
N GLY A 97 -9.02 27.72 4.12
CA GLY A 97 -10.28 28.06 4.79
C GLY A 97 -10.10 28.64 6.20
N ALA A 98 -9.06 28.23 6.93
CA ALA A 98 -8.83 28.67 8.31
C ALA A 98 -7.95 29.92 8.43
N TYR A 99 -6.90 30.02 7.62
CA TYR A 99 -5.82 31.01 7.77
C TYR A 99 -5.49 31.75 6.47
N GLY A 100 -6.21 31.49 5.37
CA GLY A 100 -5.85 31.96 4.04
C GLY A 100 -4.78 31.09 3.37
N GLN A 101 -4.67 31.16 2.04
CA GLN A 101 -3.69 30.37 1.29
C GLN A 101 -2.26 30.75 1.72
N GLY A 102 -1.47 29.76 2.14
CA GLY A 102 -0.14 30.01 2.67
C GLY A 102 -0.11 30.49 4.12
N GLY A 103 -1.26 30.50 4.82
CA GLY A 103 -1.39 30.93 6.21
C GLY A 103 -0.48 30.18 7.19
N GLN A 104 -0.19 28.91 6.89
CA GLN A 104 0.73 28.08 7.66
C GLN A 104 2.21 28.52 7.55
N TRP A 105 2.52 29.39 6.60
CA TRP A 105 3.87 29.92 6.34
C TRP A 105 3.96 31.44 6.58
N LEU A 106 2.98 32.04 7.25
CA LEU A 106 3.06 33.45 7.65
C LEU A 106 4.18 33.65 8.67
N ASN A 107 4.84 34.80 8.56
CA ASN A 107 5.82 35.24 9.56
C ASN A 107 5.14 35.46 10.92
N PRO A 108 5.87 35.29 12.04
CA PRO A 108 5.35 35.64 13.35
C PRO A 108 4.97 37.12 13.42
N VAL A 109 3.99 37.44 14.27
CA VAL A 109 3.56 38.83 14.50
C VAL A 109 4.75 39.65 15.03
N PRO A 110 5.10 40.79 14.40
CA PRO A 110 6.16 41.67 14.89
C PRO A 110 5.87 42.17 16.32
N LYS A 111 6.92 42.32 17.13
CA LYS A 111 6.84 42.86 18.49
C LYS A 111 6.99 44.37 18.50
#